data_AF-A0A072P7M0-F1
#
_entry.id   AF-A0A072P7M0-F1
#
_cell.length_a   1.000
_cell.length_b   1.000
_cell.length_c   1.000
_cell.angle_alpha   90.00
_cell.angle_beta   90.00
_cell.angle_gamma   90.00
#
_symmetry.space_group_name_H-M   'P 1'
#
loop_
_entity.id
_entity.type
_entity.pdbx_description
1 polymer ?
#
loop_
_entity_poly.entity_id
_entity_poly.type
_entity_poly.pdbx_seq_one_letter_code
_entity_poly.pdbx_strand_id
1 'polypeptide(L)'
;MSAIEAGRQTWMGISSSAMITLGSKTKSFLKTHFRSVHFPVPFDKVSMNSGLKFEFYDTATKLWPSEHSRAITFNHHCAIPRPQASPFAKIEYPSRLMETVGIPKPGGKFIAANAVFDSNEILAGQPRCPKSLSLQEFVAFQSVICKFNRFWPALLIEMGSSNLNLSSEAVMIILESLCARTDPEDSQDVYSQIKFFQGDAFCNALASQIDKRLTTIRSNWRDHCSMSILITLILKVLGLGSTSVRVRALELLGCGWDTTIQWTRLLRKESWSTTNVATSRRLSQLIL
;
A
#
# COMPACT_ATOMS: atom_id res chain seq x y z
N MET A 1 12.50 41.62 -5.80
CA MET A 1 11.12 41.96 -5.39
C MET A 1 10.19 41.64 -6.56
N SER A 2 9.94 40.35 -6.78
CA SER A 2 8.76 39.58 -6.33
C SER A 2 7.65 39.60 -7.37
N ALA A 3 7.70 38.62 -8.28
CA ALA A 3 6.69 38.33 -9.28
C ALA A 3 5.40 37.69 -8.67
N ILE A 4 5.17 37.84 -7.36
CA ILE A 4 4.21 37.05 -6.58
C ILE A 4 2.86 37.78 -6.38
N GLU A 5 2.73 39.04 -6.77
CA GLU A 5 1.47 39.79 -6.60
C GLU A 5 0.37 39.41 -7.63
N ALA A 6 0.41 38.21 -8.21
CA ALA A 6 -0.12 37.93 -9.54
C ALA A 6 -1.19 36.86 -9.74
N GLY A 7 -1.84 36.42 -8.66
CA GLY A 7 -2.94 35.46 -8.76
C GLY A 7 -3.89 35.48 -7.58
N ARG A 8 -4.14 36.63 -6.95
CA ARG A 8 -5.22 36.73 -5.95
C ARG A 8 -6.57 36.84 -6.65
N GLN A 9 -7.08 35.71 -7.12
CA GLN A 9 -8.51 35.46 -7.08
C GLN A 9 -8.74 34.38 -6.03
N THR A 10 -8.98 34.85 -4.81
CA THR A 10 -9.54 34.06 -3.72
C THR A 10 -10.88 33.50 -4.18
N TRP A 11 -10.89 32.23 -4.60
CA TRP A 11 -12.10 31.44 -4.57
C TRP A 11 -12.44 31.23 -3.09
N MET A 12 -13.40 31.99 -2.59
CA MET A 12 -13.86 31.88 -1.20
C MET A 12 -14.48 30.50 -0.98
N GLY A 13 -13.95 29.77 0.00
CA GLY A 13 -14.53 28.53 0.47
C GLY A 13 -13.58 27.73 1.32
N ILE A 14 -13.51 28.09 2.62
CA ILE A 14 -12.86 27.41 3.76
C ILE A 14 -11.60 28.15 4.26
N SER A 15 -11.82 28.96 5.31
CA SER A 15 -10.80 29.52 6.17
C SER A 15 -10.19 28.43 7.05
N SER A 16 -9.26 27.66 6.49
CA SER A 16 -8.11 27.18 7.24
C SER A 16 -6.88 27.73 6.54
N SER A 17 -5.81 28.06 7.27
CA SER A 17 -4.55 28.53 6.69
C SER A 17 -3.93 27.41 5.85
N ALA A 18 -4.43 27.22 4.62
CA ALA A 18 -3.92 26.23 3.69
C ALA A 18 -2.50 26.65 3.27
N MET A 19 -1.52 26.04 3.92
CA MET A 19 -0.10 26.29 3.73
C MET A 19 0.34 26.05 2.27
N ILE A 20 -0.32 25.11 1.58
CA ILE A 20 -0.10 24.79 0.18
C ILE A 20 -1.30 25.24 -0.67
N THR A 21 -1.01 25.95 -1.75
CA THR A 21 -1.98 26.40 -2.76
C THR A 21 -1.52 26.00 -4.16
N LEU A 22 -2.34 26.29 -5.18
CA LEU A 22 -1.98 26.11 -6.58
C LEU A 22 -1.42 27.43 -7.12
N GLY A 23 -0.13 27.45 -7.45
CA GLY A 23 0.55 28.57 -8.08
C GLY A 23 0.82 28.30 -9.55
N SER A 24 1.05 29.33 -10.37
CA SER A 24 1.58 29.14 -11.72
C SER A 24 2.96 29.75 -11.89
N LYS A 25 3.89 28.96 -12.48
CA LYS A 25 5.23 29.45 -12.84
C LYS A 25 5.20 30.39 -14.05
N THR A 26 4.16 30.31 -14.87
CA THR A 26 3.95 31.17 -16.03
C THR A 26 2.97 32.30 -15.70
N LYS A 27 3.15 33.45 -16.34
CA LYS A 27 2.29 34.62 -16.11
C LYS A 27 0.96 34.45 -16.81
N SER A 28 -0.14 34.85 -16.15
CA SER A 28 -1.45 34.99 -16.80
C SER A 28 -1.37 36.02 -17.93
N PHE A 29 -2.15 35.86 -19.01
CA PHE A 29 -2.22 36.87 -20.06
C PHE A 29 -2.70 38.25 -19.57
N LEU A 30 -3.43 38.30 -18.45
CA LEU A 30 -3.79 39.55 -17.76
C LEU A 30 -2.59 40.37 -17.27
N LYS A 31 -1.39 39.78 -17.24
CA LYS A 31 -0.14 40.39 -16.77
C LYS A 31 0.98 40.35 -17.81
N THR A 32 0.66 40.01 -19.06
CA THR A 32 1.58 40.08 -20.18
C THR A 32 1.10 41.15 -21.15
N HIS A 33 1.88 41.39 -22.21
CA HIS A 33 1.49 42.31 -23.29
C HIS A 33 0.25 41.85 -24.07
N PHE A 34 -0.24 40.62 -23.82
CA PHE A 34 -1.50 40.10 -24.38
C PHE A 34 -2.76 40.57 -23.62
N ARG A 35 -2.62 41.33 -22.52
CA ARG A 35 -3.75 41.84 -21.75
C ARG A 35 -4.68 42.74 -22.57
N SER A 36 -4.09 43.54 -23.45
CA SER A 36 -4.79 44.58 -24.21
C SER A 36 -4.44 44.45 -25.68
N VAL A 37 -5.46 44.45 -26.52
CA VAL A 37 -5.33 44.42 -27.97
C VAL A 37 -6.13 45.58 -28.57
N HIS A 38 -5.62 46.16 -29.66
CA HIS A 38 -6.28 47.26 -30.36
C HIS A 38 -7.00 46.71 -31.59
N PHE A 39 -8.19 47.25 -31.86
CA PHE A 39 -8.93 46.91 -33.07
C PHE A 39 -8.27 47.54 -34.32
N PRO A 40 -8.38 46.89 -35.49
CA PRO A 40 -9.01 45.58 -35.73
C PRO A 40 -8.09 44.40 -35.39
N VAL A 41 -8.60 43.40 -34.66
CA VAL A 41 -7.85 42.21 -34.24
C VAL A 41 -8.67 40.93 -34.48
N PRO A 42 -8.08 39.84 -35.02
CA PRO A 42 -8.76 38.56 -35.18
C PRO A 42 -9.07 37.90 -33.83
N PHE A 43 -10.17 37.14 -33.77
CA PHE A 43 -10.66 36.50 -32.54
C PHE A 43 -9.62 35.59 -31.88
N ASP A 44 -8.81 34.87 -32.66
CA ASP A 44 -7.77 33.96 -32.15
C ASP A 44 -6.68 34.69 -31.34
N LYS A 45 -6.51 36.01 -31.58
CA LYS A 45 -5.60 36.85 -30.78
C LYS A 45 -6.24 37.44 -29.53
N VAL A 46 -7.55 37.27 -29.36
CA VAL A 46 -8.31 37.64 -28.16
C VAL A 46 -8.53 36.41 -27.27
N SER A 47 -8.90 35.28 -27.87
CA SER A 47 -9.19 34.01 -27.20
C SER A 47 -7.99 33.06 -27.27
N MET A 48 -6.93 33.36 -26.51
CA MET A 48 -5.74 32.50 -26.43
C MET A 48 -5.90 31.38 -25.39
N ASN A 49 -5.34 30.20 -25.70
CA ASN A 49 -5.24 29.10 -24.73
C ASN A 49 -4.41 29.51 -23.52
N SER A 50 -4.94 29.31 -22.31
CA SER A 50 -4.26 29.66 -21.06
C SER A 50 -2.84 29.10 -21.02
N GLY A 51 -1.84 29.98 -20.95
CA GLY A 51 -0.45 29.60 -20.80
C GLY A 51 -0.06 29.22 -19.37
N LEU A 52 -1.02 29.20 -18.43
CA LEU A 52 -0.78 28.91 -17.01
C LEU A 52 -0.38 27.45 -16.81
N LYS A 53 0.81 27.23 -16.26
CA LYS A 53 1.28 25.92 -15.79
C LYS A 53 1.15 25.89 -14.28
N PHE A 54 0.13 25.20 -13.79
CA PHE A 54 -0.17 25.14 -12.37
C PHE A 54 0.66 24.06 -11.68
N GLU A 55 1.26 24.42 -10.54
CA GLU A 55 2.00 23.52 -9.66
C GLU A 55 1.65 23.87 -8.20
N PHE A 56 1.93 22.96 -7.27
CA PHE A 56 1.81 23.27 -5.85
C PHE A 56 2.79 24.35 -5.44
N TYR A 57 2.33 25.29 -4.63
CA TYR A 57 3.11 26.39 -4.09
C TYR A 57 2.86 26.49 -2.59
N ASP A 58 3.92 26.41 -1.80
CA ASP A 58 3.84 26.64 -0.37
C ASP A 58 3.86 28.14 -0.10
N THR A 59 2.74 28.67 0.38
CA THR A 59 2.57 30.09 0.68
C THR A 59 3.29 30.53 1.95
N ALA A 60 3.55 29.61 2.89
CA ALA A 60 4.25 29.90 4.13
C ALA A 60 5.77 29.98 3.89
N THR A 61 6.34 28.98 3.23
CA THR A 61 7.79 28.95 2.93
C THR A 61 8.15 29.70 1.66
N LYS A 62 7.16 30.04 0.81
CA LYS A 62 7.31 30.69 -0.50
C LYS A 62 8.13 29.84 -1.49
N LEU A 63 8.13 28.53 -1.33
CA LEU A 63 8.87 27.59 -2.16
C LEU A 63 7.93 26.80 -3.07
N TRP A 64 8.46 26.39 -4.23
CA TRP A 64 7.86 25.36 -5.05
C TRP A 64 8.36 24.00 -4.55
N PRO A 65 7.49 23.13 -4.01
CA PRO A 65 7.91 21.81 -3.55
C PRO A 65 8.57 20.98 -4.67
N SER A 66 8.12 21.16 -5.92
CA SER A 66 8.68 20.52 -7.12
C SER A 66 10.16 20.87 -7.39
N GLU A 67 10.64 22.02 -6.92
CA GLU A 67 12.04 22.45 -7.11
C GLU A 67 12.96 21.93 -6.00
N HIS A 68 12.38 21.50 -4.88
CA HIS A 68 13.10 21.05 -3.68
C HIS A 68 12.89 19.57 -3.40
N SER A 69 12.10 18.87 -4.21
CA SER A 69 11.95 17.43 -4.21
C SER A 69 13.19 16.76 -4.82
N ARG A 70 14.35 16.85 -4.16
CA ARG A 70 15.20 15.66 -4.17
C ARG A 70 14.34 14.55 -3.57
N ALA A 71 14.23 13.41 -4.24
CA ALA A 71 13.39 12.31 -3.78
C ALA A 71 13.83 11.87 -2.38
N ILE A 72 13.23 12.47 -1.35
CA ILE A 72 13.40 12.06 0.04
C ILE A 72 12.56 10.79 0.14
N THR A 73 13.21 9.65 -0.08
CA THR A 73 12.53 8.37 -0.02
C THR A 73 12.73 7.73 1.35
N PHE A 74 11.62 7.31 1.95
CA PHE A 74 11.63 6.43 3.13
C PHE A 74 11.66 4.95 2.75
N ASN A 75 11.94 4.63 1.48
CA ASN A 75 11.97 3.26 0.97
C ASN A 75 12.87 2.34 1.80
N HIS A 76 13.95 2.89 2.35
CA HIS A 76 14.90 2.17 3.19
C HIS A 76 14.37 1.77 4.58
N HIS A 77 13.27 2.38 5.02
CA HIS A 77 12.53 1.99 6.22
C HIS A 77 11.35 1.06 5.92
N CYS A 78 10.96 0.94 4.65
CA CYS A 78 9.80 0.16 4.21
C CYS A 78 10.20 -1.15 3.52
N ALA A 79 11.43 -1.61 3.75
CA ALA A 79 11.94 -2.82 3.16
C ALA A 79 11.15 -4.05 3.62
N ILE A 80 10.90 -4.97 2.69
CA ILE A 80 10.13 -6.17 2.95
C ILE A 80 11.07 -7.20 3.59
N PRO A 81 10.85 -7.58 4.86
CA PRO A 81 11.69 -8.57 5.51
C PRO A 81 11.56 -9.92 4.80
N ARG A 82 12.71 -10.57 4.57
CA ARG A 82 12.77 -11.93 4.03
C ARG A 82 12.78 -12.92 5.20
N PRO A 83 11.71 -13.73 5.38
CA PRO A 83 11.61 -14.64 6.53
C PRO A 83 12.64 -15.77 6.41
N GLN A 84 13.77 -15.64 7.10
CA GLN A 84 14.94 -16.53 6.96
C GLN A 84 14.65 -17.98 7.37
N ALA A 85 13.70 -18.19 8.26
CA ALA A 85 13.28 -19.51 8.73
C ALA A 85 12.31 -20.24 7.78
N SER A 86 11.89 -19.59 6.68
CA SER A 86 10.90 -20.11 5.74
C SER A 86 11.53 -20.67 4.45
N PRO A 87 10.87 -21.61 3.74
CA PRO A 87 11.24 -22.01 2.39
C PRO A 87 11.36 -20.82 1.39
N PHE A 88 10.65 -19.71 1.62
CA PHE A 88 10.78 -18.48 0.81
C PHE A 88 12.17 -17.85 0.90
N ALA A 89 12.93 -18.15 1.96
CA ALA A 89 14.32 -17.75 2.10
C ALA A 89 15.25 -18.38 1.07
N LYS A 90 14.82 -19.38 0.29
CA LYS A 90 15.64 -20.01 -0.75
C LYS A 90 15.37 -19.44 -2.14
N ILE A 91 14.40 -18.54 -2.29
CA ILE A 91 14.11 -17.89 -3.57
C ILE A 91 15.26 -16.96 -3.93
N GLU A 92 15.84 -17.14 -5.10
CA GLU A 92 16.85 -16.23 -5.64
C GLU A 92 16.14 -15.02 -6.26
N TYR A 93 16.47 -13.84 -5.74
CA TYR A 93 15.96 -12.57 -6.28
C TYR A 93 17.05 -11.93 -7.15
N PRO A 94 16.69 -11.35 -8.30
CA PRO A 94 17.59 -10.48 -9.06
C PRO A 94 18.19 -9.39 -8.17
N SER A 95 19.48 -9.07 -8.35
CA SER A 95 20.19 -8.08 -7.51
C SER A 95 19.50 -6.72 -7.42
N ARG A 96 18.77 -6.32 -8.47
CA ARG A 96 18.00 -5.06 -8.50
C ARG A 96 16.80 -5.02 -7.54
N LEU A 97 16.33 -6.17 -7.07
CA LEU A 97 15.19 -6.30 -6.14
C LEU A 97 15.66 -6.39 -4.68
N MET A 98 16.96 -6.54 -4.48
CA MET A 98 17.57 -6.55 -3.15
C MET A 98 17.86 -5.12 -2.73
N GLU A 99 17.59 -4.83 -1.46
CA GLU A 99 17.96 -3.54 -0.91
C GLU A 99 19.48 -3.48 -0.65
N THR A 100 20.16 -2.50 -1.23
CA THR A 100 21.61 -2.29 -1.02
C THR A 100 21.84 -1.17 -0.01
N VAL A 101 21.38 -1.35 1.24
CA VAL A 101 21.87 -0.53 2.34
C VAL A 101 23.25 -1.09 2.75
N GLY A 102 24.29 -0.60 2.09
CA GLY A 102 25.68 -1.06 2.26
C GLY A 102 26.09 -2.19 1.30
N ILE A 103 27.35 -2.62 1.43
CA ILE A 103 28.04 -3.60 0.55
C ILE A 103 27.10 -4.78 0.22
N PRO A 104 26.89 -5.12 -1.06
CA PRO A 104 26.02 -6.22 -1.45
C PRO A 104 26.56 -7.52 -0.89
N LYS A 105 25.95 -8.00 0.20
CA LYS A 105 26.22 -9.33 0.72
C LYS A 105 25.29 -10.33 0.04
N PRO A 106 25.79 -11.46 -0.47
CA PRO A 106 24.93 -12.56 -0.89
C PRO A 106 24.08 -13.00 0.31
N GLY A 107 22.76 -13.07 0.13
CA GLY A 107 21.80 -13.42 1.20
C GLY A 107 21.08 -12.24 1.86
N GLY A 108 20.86 -11.13 1.13
CA GLY A 108 20.11 -9.96 1.63
C GLY A 108 18.88 -10.33 2.47
N LYS A 109 18.82 -9.75 3.68
CA LYS A 109 17.75 -9.98 4.66
C LYS A 109 16.44 -9.30 4.28
N PHE A 110 16.48 -8.36 3.36
CA PHE A 110 15.34 -7.53 2.96
C PHE A 110 15.26 -7.42 1.44
N ILE A 111 14.02 -7.41 0.95
CA ILE A 111 13.66 -7.10 -0.43
C ILE A 111 13.34 -5.60 -0.45
N ALA A 112 13.81 -4.88 -1.47
CA ALA A 112 13.58 -3.44 -1.57
C ALA A 112 12.07 -3.11 -1.57
N ALA A 113 11.67 -2.01 -0.93
CA ALA A 113 10.25 -1.63 -0.84
C ALA A 113 9.58 -1.43 -2.22
N ASN A 114 10.37 -0.96 -3.19
CA ASN A 114 10.00 -0.77 -4.59
C ASN A 114 10.38 -1.95 -5.49
N ALA A 115 10.69 -3.12 -4.91
CA ALA A 115 10.95 -4.32 -5.69
C ALA A 115 9.72 -4.68 -6.51
N VAL A 116 9.93 -4.85 -7.81
CA VAL A 116 8.89 -5.16 -8.77
C VAL A 116 9.33 -6.35 -9.61
N PHE A 117 8.56 -7.43 -9.52
CA PHE A 117 8.58 -8.49 -10.52
C PHE A 117 7.65 -8.13 -11.68
N ASP A 118 8.12 -8.34 -12.91
CA ASP A 118 7.24 -8.39 -14.07
C ASP A 118 6.67 -9.80 -14.28
N SER A 119 5.48 -9.91 -14.87
CA SER A 119 4.83 -11.22 -15.10
C SER A 119 5.70 -12.19 -15.90
N ASN A 120 6.44 -11.66 -16.88
CA ASN A 120 7.33 -12.48 -17.69
C ASN A 120 8.50 -13.03 -16.88
N GLU A 121 8.96 -12.29 -15.88
CA GLU A 121 10.05 -12.72 -15.00
C GLU A 121 9.62 -13.82 -14.04
N ILE A 122 8.36 -13.79 -13.59
CA ILE A 122 7.78 -14.88 -12.80
C ILE A 122 7.76 -16.17 -13.62
N LEU A 123 7.26 -16.09 -14.86
CA LEU A 123 7.19 -17.24 -15.77
C LEU A 123 8.59 -17.79 -16.10
N ALA A 124 9.53 -16.90 -16.44
CA ALA A 124 10.92 -17.28 -16.72
C ALA A 124 11.67 -17.78 -15.46
N GLY A 125 11.18 -17.43 -14.27
CA GLY A 125 11.72 -17.84 -12.98
C GLY A 125 11.27 -19.22 -12.51
N GLN A 126 10.20 -19.80 -13.08
CA GLN A 126 9.67 -21.10 -12.67
C GLN A 126 10.70 -22.24 -12.62
N PRO A 127 11.65 -22.37 -13.58
CA PRO A 127 12.69 -23.40 -13.51
C PRO A 127 13.64 -23.25 -12.31
N ARG A 128 13.69 -22.07 -11.68
CA ARG A 128 14.50 -21.77 -10.50
C ARG A 128 13.74 -21.98 -9.18
N CYS A 129 12.53 -22.55 -9.23
CA CYS A 129 11.74 -22.85 -8.05
C CYS A 129 12.54 -23.77 -7.09
N PRO A 130 12.76 -23.36 -5.82
CA PRO A 130 13.42 -24.21 -4.85
C PRO A 130 12.64 -25.51 -4.62
N LYS A 131 13.34 -26.64 -4.46
CA LYS A 131 12.72 -27.96 -4.21
C LYS A 131 11.89 -28.03 -2.91
N SER A 132 12.07 -27.07 -2.00
CA SER A 132 11.30 -26.99 -0.75
C SER A 132 9.95 -26.28 -0.89
N LEU A 133 9.64 -25.73 -2.07
CA LEU A 133 8.38 -25.04 -2.36
C LEU A 133 7.65 -25.80 -3.46
N SER A 134 6.31 -25.79 -3.39
CA SER A 134 5.51 -26.19 -4.54
C SER A 134 5.59 -25.11 -5.62
N LEU A 135 5.47 -25.50 -6.89
CA LEU A 135 5.46 -24.53 -7.99
C LEU A 135 4.32 -23.52 -7.86
N GLN A 136 3.15 -23.97 -7.38
CA GLN A 136 1.98 -23.12 -7.15
C GLN A 136 2.25 -22.07 -6.07
N GLU A 137 2.81 -22.49 -4.94
CA GLU A 137 3.19 -21.58 -3.84
C GLU A 137 4.27 -20.58 -4.27
N PHE A 138 5.25 -21.04 -5.06
CA PHE A 138 6.29 -20.18 -5.62
C PHE A 138 5.73 -19.10 -6.56
N VAL A 139 4.86 -19.49 -7.49
CA VAL A 139 4.23 -18.55 -8.44
C VAL A 139 3.28 -17.60 -7.73
N ALA A 140 2.46 -18.09 -6.81
CA ALA A 140 1.55 -17.27 -6.01
C ALA A 140 2.32 -16.23 -5.20
N PHE A 141 3.43 -16.66 -4.57
CA PHE A 141 4.29 -15.79 -3.80
C PHE A 141 4.91 -14.66 -4.64
N GLN A 142 5.47 -14.98 -5.80
CA GLN A 142 6.04 -13.97 -6.69
C GLN A 142 4.96 -13.05 -7.30
N SER A 143 3.74 -13.58 -7.52
CA SER A 143 2.59 -12.82 -8.02
C SER A 143 2.15 -11.74 -7.03
N VAL A 144 2.28 -12.00 -5.73
CA VAL A 144 1.95 -11.05 -4.66
C VAL A 144 3.06 -9.99 -4.49
N ILE A 145 4.33 -10.31 -4.77
CA ILE A 145 5.46 -9.35 -4.74
C ILE A 145 5.58 -8.58 -6.09
N CYS A 146 4.59 -8.68 -6.97
CA CYS A 146 4.58 -8.00 -8.28
C CYS A 146 4.45 -6.47 -8.20
N LYS A 147 4.47 -5.87 -9.40
CA LYS A 147 3.99 -4.51 -9.68
C LYS A 147 2.80 -4.17 -8.81
N PHE A 148 2.87 -3.00 -8.20
CA PHE A 148 1.90 -2.50 -7.25
C PHE A 148 0.44 -2.59 -7.74
N ASN A 149 0.17 -2.20 -9.00
CA ASN A 149 -1.18 -2.25 -9.59
C ASN A 149 -1.73 -3.69 -9.74
N ARG A 150 -0.88 -4.72 -9.57
CA ARG A 150 -1.27 -6.14 -9.63
C ARG A 150 -1.35 -6.78 -8.25
N PHE A 151 -0.81 -6.15 -7.23
CA PHE A 151 -0.80 -6.68 -5.87
C PHE A 151 -2.23 -6.94 -5.36
N TRP A 152 -3.13 -5.95 -5.44
CA TRP A 152 -4.48 -6.07 -4.89
C TRP A 152 -5.32 -7.16 -5.59
N PRO A 153 -5.37 -7.24 -6.94
CA PRO A 153 -6.00 -8.35 -7.63
C PRO A 153 -5.36 -9.71 -7.31
N ALA A 154 -4.02 -9.80 -7.30
CA ALA A 154 -3.32 -11.04 -6.98
C ALA A 154 -3.63 -11.50 -5.55
N LEU A 155 -3.63 -10.58 -4.58
CA LEU A 155 -3.99 -10.88 -3.20
C LEU A 155 -5.42 -11.38 -3.06
N LEU A 156 -6.38 -10.75 -3.75
CA LEU A 156 -7.77 -11.20 -3.75
C LEU A 156 -7.90 -12.63 -4.33
N ILE A 157 -7.17 -12.92 -5.41
CA ILE A 157 -7.11 -14.27 -6.00
C ILE A 157 -6.52 -15.24 -4.97
N GLU A 158 -5.38 -14.92 -4.36
CA GLU A 158 -4.72 -15.80 -3.40
C GLU A 158 -5.49 -15.99 -2.09
N MET A 159 -6.35 -15.04 -1.71
CA MET A 159 -7.29 -15.24 -0.60
C MET A 159 -8.42 -16.19 -0.94
N GLY A 160 -8.85 -16.20 -2.21
CA GLY A 160 -9.81 -17.19 -2.73
C GLY A 160 -9.18 -18.52 -3.11
N SER A 161 -7.85 -18.55 -3.27
CA SER A 161 -7.06 -19.74 -3.56
C SER A 161 -6.55 -20.38 -2.26
N SER A 162 -6.01 -21.59 -2.38
CA SER A 162 -5.26 -22.25 -1.31
C SER A 162 -3.77 -22.39 -1.63
N ASN A 163 -3.25 -21.59 -2.58
CA ASN A 163 -1.86 -21.71 -3.01
C ASN A 163 -0.88 -21.09 -2.01
N LEU A 164 -1.30 -20.05 -1.29
CA LEU A 164 -0.53 -19.45 -0.19
C LEU A 164 -1.08 -19.87 1.16
N ASN A 165 -0.18 -20.36 2.02
CA ASN A 165 -0.51 -20.65 3.40
C ASN A 165 -0.56 -19.36 4.23
N LEU A 166 -1.73 -18.73 4.32
CA LEU A 166 -1.96 -17.53 5.13
C LEU A 166 -1.72 -17.76 6.64
N SER A 167 -1.75 -19.01 7.09
CA SER A 167 -1.44 -19.39 8.48
C SER A 167 0.07 -19.43 8.75
N SER A 168 0.91 -19.20 7.74
CA SER A 168 2.36 -19.10 7.87
C SER A 168 2.78 -17.69 8.29
N GLU A 169 3.57 -17.60 9.35
CA GLU A 169 4.18 -16.35 9.82
C GLU A 169 4.96 -15.63 8.70
N ALA A 170 5.64 -16.39 7.86
CA ALA A 170 6.40 -15.84 6.73
C ALA A 170 5.50 -15.13 5.72
N VAL A 171 4.31 -15.68 5.45
CA VAL A 171 3.33 -15.08 4.53
C VAL A 171 2.68 -13.87 5.18
N MET A 172 2.34 -13.94 6.48
CA MET A 172 1.81 -12.81 7.25
C MET A 172 2.73 -11.60 7.20
N ILE A 173 3.99 -11.76 7.61
CA ILE A 173 5.00 -10.69 7.63
C ILE A 173 5.11 -10.02 6.26
N ILE A 174 5.14 -10.81 5.19
CA ILE A 174 5.26 -10.30 3.84
C ILE A 174 3.98 -9.57 3.45
N LEU A 175 2.81 -10.20 3.56
CA LEU A 175 1.54 -9.57 3.19
C LEU A 175 1.27 -8.27 3.94
N GLU A 176 1.58 -8.20 5.23
CA GLU A 176 1.46 -6.98 6.02
C GLU A 176 2.39 -5.89 5.52
N SER A 177 3.66 -6.21 5.28
CA SER A 177 4.62 -5.25 4.71
C SER A 177 4.16 -4.77 3.33
N LEU A 178 3.61 -5.67 2.51
CA LEU A 178 3.16 -5.36 1.17
C LEU A 178 1.88 -4.49 1.18
N CYS A 179 0.95 -4.77 2.10
CA CYS A 179 -0.24 -3.97 2.35
C CYS A 179 0.13 -2.57 2.87
N ALA A 180 1.19 -2.45 3.67
CA ALA A 180 1.63 -1.16 4.20
C ALA A 180 2.22 -0.23 3.13
N ARG A 181 2.68 -0.75 1.98
CA ARG A 181 3.26 0.05 0.89
C ARG A 181 2.27 1.08 0.35
N THR A 182 2.81 2.24 -0.06
CA THR A 182 2.12 3.28 -0.81
C THR A 182 2.51 3.24 -2.30
N ASP A 183 1.72 3.89 -3.15
CA ASP A 183 2.01 4.00 -4.59
C ASP A 183 3.42 4.62 -4.79
N PRO A 184 4.25 4.12 -5.72
CA PRO A 184 5.54 4.75 -6.05
C PRO A 184 5.34 6.17 -6.60
N GLU A 185 6.26 7.10 -6.30
CA GLU A 185 6.17 8.51 -6.75
C GLU A 185 6.12 8.66 -8.29
N ASP A 186 6.71 7.74 -9.05
CA ASP A 186 6.78 7.78 -10.51
C ASP A 186 5.53 7.23 -11.23
N SER A 187 4.49 6.79 -10.50
CA SER A 187 3.25 6.42 -11.17
C SER A 187 2.50 7.69 -11.59
N GLN A 188 2.31 7.85 -12.91
CA GLN A 188 1.35 8.81 -13.49
C GLN A 188 -0.03 8.73 -12.80
N ASP A 189 -0.34 7.54 -12.26
CA ASP A 189 -1.47 7.28 -11.37
C ASP A 189 -1.04 7.29 -9.90
N VAL A 190 -0.98 8.47 -9.27
CA VAL A 190 -0.63 8.69 -7.85
C VAL A 190 -1.62 8.04 -6.86
N TYR A 191 -2.65 7.35 -7.36
CA TYR A 191 -3.78 6.87 -6.55
C TYR A 191 -4.25 5.47 -6.94
N SER A 192 -3.35 4.61 -7.43
CA SER A 192 -3.77 3.31 -7.95
C SER A 192 -4.40 2.42 -6.87
N GLN A 193 -3.94 2.47 -5.60
CA GLN A 193 -4.66 1.77 -4.50
C GLN A 193 -6.07 2.29 -4.33
N ILE A 194 -6.21 3.62 -4.30
CA ILE A 194 -7.50 4.27 -4.07
C ILE A 194 -8.48 3.82 -5.15
N LYS A 195 -8.05 3.75 -6.42
CA LYS A 195 -8.90 3.27 -7.52
C LYS A 195 -9.48 1.87 -7.25
N PHE A 196 -8.70 0.94 -6.69
CA PHE A 196 -9.21 -0.40 -6.35
C PHE A 196 -10.26 -0.35 -5.22
N PHE A 197 -9.98 0.38 -4.16
CA PHE A 197 -10.87 0.44 -2.99
C PHE A 197 -12.10 1.34 -3.19
N GLN A 198 -12.07 2.27 -4.15
CA GLN A 198 -13.26 3.00 -4.61
C GLN A 198 -14.22 2.12 -5.43
N GLY A 199 -13.74 1.00 -5.96
CA GLY A 199 -14.56 0.02 -6.67
C GLY A 199 -15.33 -0.88 -5.69
N ASP A 200 -16.64 -0.64 -5.53
CA ASP A 200 -17.50 -1.45 -4.66
C ASP A 200 -17.45 -2.95 -4.98
N ALA A 201 -17.28 -3.34 -6.26
CA ALA A 201 -17.18 -4.74 -6.66
C ALA A 201 -15.94 -5.45 -6.06
N PHE A 202 -14.77 -4.81 -6.13
CA PHE A 202 -13.53 -5.35 -5.56
C PHE A 202 -13.65 -5.45 -4.04
N CYS A 203 -14.09 -4.37 -3.41
CA CYS A 203 -14.30 -4.28 -1.97
C CYS A 203 -15.29 -5.33 -1.43
N ASN A 204 -16.41 -5.55 -2.12
CA ASN A 204 -17.38 -6.58 -1.74
C ASN A 204 -16.83 -8.01 -1.93
N ALA A 205 -16.08 -8.25 -2.99
CA ALA A 205 -15.40 -9.52 -3.21
C ALA A 205 -14.37 -9.79 -2.10
N LEU A 206 -13.57 -8.78 -1.75
CA LEU A 206 -12.58 -8.86 -0.67
C LEU A 206 -13.27 -9.11 0.68
N ALA A 207 -14.32 -8.37 1.02
CA ALA A 207 -15.10 -8.57 2.24
C ALA A 207 -15.71 -9.99 2.31
N SER A 208 -16.19 -10.53 1.20
CA SER A 208 -16.71 -11.91 1.12
C SER A 208 -15.62 -12.96 1.39
N GLN A 209 -14.42 -12.77 0.86
CA GLN A 209 -13.29 -13.67 1.14
C GLN A 209 -12.81 -13.57 2.59
N ILE A 210 -12.79 -12.36 3.15
CA ILE A 210 -12.48 -12.12 4.57
C ILE A 210 -13.47 -12.87 5.46
N ASP A 211 -14.77 -12.72 5.20
CA ASP A 211 -15.83 -13.37 5.98
C ASP A 211 -15.72 -14.91 5.97
N LYS A 212 -15.52 -15.50 4.78
CA LYS A 212 -15.31 -16.95 4.62
C LYS A 212 -14.09 -17.45 5.38
N ARG A 213 -12.98 -16.70 5.33
CA ARG A 213 -11.76 -17.09 6.05
C ARG A 213 -11.93 -16.92 7.55
N LEU A 214 -12.55 -15.82 7.99
CA LEU A 214 -12.80 -15.51 9.40
C LEU A 214 -13.67 -16.59 10.04
N THR A 215 -14.75 -17.01 9.39
CA THR A 215 -15.61 -18.11 9.85
C THR A 215 -14.86 -19.44 9.96
N THR A 216 -13.95 -19.72 9.02
CA THR A 216 -13.12 -20.94 9.03
C THR A 216 -12.12 -20.96 10.18
N ILE A 217 -11.44 -19.83 10.44
CA ILE A 217 -10.38 -19.79 11.47
C ILE A 217 -10.94 -19.58 12.88
N ARG A 218 -12.21 -19.15 13.04
CA ARG A 218 -12.80 -18.72 14.31
C ARG A 218 -12.61 -19.70 15.47
N SER A 219 -12.61 -21.00 15.23
CA SER A 219 -12.40 -22.03 16.26
C SER A 219 -10.92 -22.36 16.50
N ASN A 220 -10.03 -21.96 15.60
CA ASN A 220 -8.61 -22.29 15.59
C ASN A 220 -7.75 -21.08 15.97
N TRP A 221 -7.57 -20.88 17.27
CA TRP A 221 -6.71 -19.81 17.81
C TRP A 221 -5.24 -19.88 17.35
N ARG A 222 -4.78 -21.04 16.86
CA ARG A 222 -3.40 -21.17 16.35
C ARG A 222 -3.18 -20.38 15.06
N ASP A 223 -4.25 -20.07 14.34
CA ASP A 223 -4.21 -19.32 13.08
C ASP A 223 -4.27 -17.79 13.28
N HIS A 224 -3.49 -17.31 14.26
CA HIS A 224 -3.32 -15.88 14.53
C HIS A 224 -2.67 -15.12 13.35
N CYS A 225 -1.82 -15.81 12.56
CA CYS A 225 -1.22 -15.24 11.37
C CYS A 225 -2.28 -14.85 10.33
N SER A 226 -3.24 -15.73 10.03
CA SER A 226 -4.35 -15.39 9.15
C SER A 226 -5.18 -14.25 9.73
N MET A 227 -5.47 -14.26 11.03
CA MET A 227 -6.24 -13.19 11.68
C MET A 227 -5.59 -11.81 11.49
N SER A 228 -4.26 -11.71 11.65
CA SER A 228 -3.53 -10.45 11.47
C SER A 228 -3.61 -9.91 10.04
N ILE A 229 -3.49 -10.79 9.04
CA ILE A 229 -3.70 -10.45 7.62
C ILE A 229 -5.13 -9.94 7.40
N LEU A 230 -6.14 -10.66 7.92
CA LEU A 230 -7.54 -10.29 7.76
C LEU A 230 -7.84 -8.91 8.37
N ILE A 231 -7.37 -8.64 9.59
CA ILE A 231 -7.53 -7.34 10.25
C ILE A 231 -6.88 -6.24 9.42
N THR A 232 -5.65 -6.45 8.94
CA THR A 232 -4.94 -5.48 8.09
C THR A 232 -5.76 -5.13 6.84
N LEU A 233 -6.38 -6.12 6.20
CA LEU A 233 -7.22 -5.90 5.02
C LEU A 233 -8.54 -5.19 5.35
N ILE A 234 -9.18 -5.55 6.45
CA ILE A 234 -10.38 -4.86 6.93
C ILE A 234 -10.07 -3.37 7.17
N LEU A 235 -8.95 -3.06 7.83
CA LEU A 235 -8.51 -1.69 8.06
C LEU A 235 -8.23 -0.93 6.76
N LYS A 236 -7.68 -1.58 5.74
CA LYS A 236 -7.50 -0.99 4.40
C LYS A 236 -8.82 -0.63 3.75
N VAL A 237 -9.81 -1.54 3.82
CA VAL A 237 -11.15 -1.28 3.32
C VAL A 237 -11.81 -0.13 4.09
N LEU A 238 -11.64 -0.05 5.41
CA LEU A 238 -12.17 1.05 6.21
C LEU A 238 -11.54 2.40 5.87
N GLY A 239 -10.22 2.42 5.63
CA GLY A 239 -9.49 3.64 5.30
C GLY A 239 -9.75 4.16 3.89
N LEU A 240 -9.82 3.26 2.91
CA LEU A 240 -9.81 3.62 1.47
C LEU A 240 -11.15 3.38 0.76
N GLY A 241 -12.05 2.59 1.34
CA GLY A 241 -13.32 2.20 0.74
C GLY A 241 -14.40 3.28 0.79
N SER A 242 -15.44 3.08 -0.03
CA SER A 242 -16.68 3.88 -0.04
C SER A 242 -17.51 3.67 1.22
N THR A 243 -18.45 4.57 1.50
CA THR A 243 -19.30 4.52 2.71
C THR A 243 -20.11 3.22 2.81
N SER A 244 -20.62 2.70 1.68
CA SER A 244 -21.41 1.46 1.62
C SER A 244 -20.59 0.26 2.11
N VAL A 245 -19.35 0.14 1.65
CA VAL A 245 -18.45 -0.96 2.00
C VAL A 245 -17.94 -0.84 3.43
N ARG A 246 -17.73 0.39 3.94
CA ARG A 246 -17.23 0.62 5.30
C ARG A 246 -18.13 0.00 6.37
N VAL A 247 -19.45 0.05 6.20
CA VAL A 247 -20.41 -0.57 7.15
C VAL A 247 -20.12 -2.06 7.28
N ARG A 248 -20.03 -2.77 6.15
CA ARG A 248 -19.71 -4.20 6.13
C ARG A 248 -18.33 -4.50 6.70
N ALA A 249 -17.34 -3.64 6.43
CA ALA A 249 -16.00 -3.80 6.99
C ALA A 249 -15.98 -3.60 8.53
N LEU A 250 -16.80 -2.71 9.08
CA LEU A 250 -16.96 -2.55 10.53
C LEU A 250 -17.59 -3.79 11.17
N GLU A 251 -18.58 -4.40 10.53
CA GLU A 251 -19.17 -5.66 11.00
C GLU A 251 -18.13 -6.78 11.04
N LEU A 252 -17.33 -6.92 9.98
CA LEU A 252 -16.23 -7.89 9.93
C LEU A 252 -15.15 -7.61 10.99
N LEU A 253 -14.83 -6.34 11.24
CA LEU A 253 -13.91 -5.95 12.30
C LEU A 253 -14.45 -6.36 13.67
N GLY A 254 -15.74 -6.13 13.94
CA GLY A 254 -16.42 -6.58 15.15
C GLY A 254 -16.32 -8.10 15.33
N CYS A 255 -16.61 -8.87 14.27
CA CYS A 255 -16.47 -10.33 14.29
C CYS A 255 -15.02 -10.78 14.57
N GLY A 256 -14.03 -10.12 13.97
CA GLY A 256 -12.61 -10.39 14.22
C GLY A 256 -12.21 -10.06 15.66
N TRP A 257 -12.73 -8.96 16.20
CA TRP A 257 -12.48 -8.56 17.58
C TRP A 257 -13.10 -9.55 18.58
N ASP A 258 -14.34 -9.95 18.40
CA ASP A 258 -14.99 -10.95 19.26
C ASP A 258 -14.24 -12.29 19.24
N THR A 259 -13.80 -12.70 18.05
CA THR A 259 -13.03 -13.94 17.85
C THR A 259 -11.68 -13.87 18.57
N THR A 260 -10.94 -12.77 18.41
CA THR A 260 -9.65 -12.57 19.11
C THR A 260 -9.82 -12.52 20.63
N ILE A 261 -10.84 -11.83 21.15
CA ILE A 261 -11.17 -11.84 22.58
C ILE A 261 -11.45 -13.28 23.06
N GLN A 262 -12.24 -14.04 22.30
CA GLN A 262 -12.55 -15.43 22.62
C GLN A 262 -11.27 -16.27 22.67
N TRP A 263 -10.38 -16.12 21.70
CA TRP A 263 -9.08 -16.80 21.69
C TRP A 263 -8.23 -16.41 22.90
N THR A 264 -8.13 -15.13 23.25
CA THR A 264 -7.40 -14.69 24.45
C THR A 264 -7.96 -15.33 25.71
N ARG A 265 -9.30 -15.45 25.84
CA ARG A 265 -9.93 -16.12 26.99
C ARG A 265 -9.59 -17.61 27.05
N LEU A 266 -9.63 -18.30 25.91
CA LEU A 266 -9.25 -19.72 25.81
C LEU A 266 -7.78 -19.95 26.14
N LEU A 267 -6.89 -19.13 25.56
CA LEU A 267 -5.46 -19.17 25.80
C LEU A 267 -5.11 -18.93 27.27
N ARG A 268 -5.76 -17.97 27.93
CA ARG A 268 -5.59 -17.73 29.37
C ARG A 268 -6.01 -18.95 30.19
N LYS A 269 -7.17 -19.54 29.88
CA LYS A 269 -7.63 -20.76 30.56
C LYS A 269 -6.64 -21.91 30.39
N GLU A 270 -6.16 -22.14 29.18
CA GLU A 270 -5.17 -23.18 28.87
C GLU A 270 -3.82 -22.92 29.57
N SER A 271 -3.39 -21.66 29.63
CA SER A 271 -2.16 -21.27 30.33
C SER A 271 -2.21 -21.57 31.83
N TRP A 272 -3.39 -21.39 32.47
CA TRP A 272 -3.59 -21.68 33.88
C TRP A 272 -3.71 -23.17 34.18
N SER A 273 -4.18 -23.98 33.23
CA SER A 273 -4.26 -25.44 33.39
C SER A 273 -2.96 -26.17 33.04
N THR A 274 -1.99 -25.51 32.41
CA THR A 274 -0.80 -26.17 31.88
C THR A 274 0.34 -26.17 32.89
N THR A 275 0.73 -27.35 33.37
CA THR A 275 1.86 -27.55 34.31
C THR A 275 3.24 -27.50 33.61
N ASN A 276 3.29 -27.47 32.28
CA ASN A 276 4.52 -27.49 31.50
C ASN A 276 4.98 -26.05 31.15
N VAL A 277 6.20 -25.72 31.58
CA VAL A 277 6.82 -24.39 31.46
C VAL A 277 7.04 -23.98 30.00
N ALA A 278 7.40 -24.91 29.11
CA ALA A 278 7.69 -24.61 27.70
C ALA A 278 6.43 -24.21 26.92
N THR A 279 5.31 -24.90 27.19
CA THR A 279 4.00 -24.59 26.61
C THR A 279 3.42 -23.31 27.21
N SER A 280 3.59 -23.09 28.52
CA SER A 280 3.18 -21.84 29.18
C SER A 280 3.86 -20.62 28.54
N ARG A 281 5.18 -20.69 28.31
CA ARG A 281 5.95 -19.60 27.69
C ARG A 281 5.50 -19.27 26.27
N ARG A 282 5.15 -20.29 25.47
CA ARG A 282 4.66 -20.11 24.10
C ARG A 282 3.25 -19.50 24.07
N LEU A 283 2.37 -19.88 25.00
CA LEU A 283 1.04 -19.29 25.14
C LEU A 283 1.13 -17.83 25.59
N SER A 284 2.06 -17.49 26.49
CA SER A 284 2.28 -16.10 26.91
C SER A 284 2.69 -15.17 25.76
N GLN A 285 3.47 -15.67 24.79
CA GLN A 285 3.86 -14.91 23.59
C GLN A 285 2.69 -14.61 22.64
N LEU A 286 1.59 -15.37 22.72
CA LEU A 286 0.38 -15.17 21.90
C LEU A 286 -0.70 -14.31 22.59
N ILE A 287 -0.55 -14.05 23.90
CA ILE A 287 -1.50 -13.29 24.72
C ILE A 287 -1.08 -11.81 24.83
N LEU A 288 0.22 -11.52 24.68
CA LEU A 288 0.81 -10.18 24.68
C LEU A 288 0.73 -9.54 23.29
#